data_AF-A0A851ISW9-F1
#
_entry.id   AF-A0A851ISW9-F1
#
_cell.length_a   1.000
_cell.length_b   1.000
_cell.length_c   1.000
_cell.angle_alpha   90.00
_cell.angle_beta   90.00
_cell.angle_gamma   90.00
#
_symmetry.space_group_name_H-M   'P 1'
#
loop_
_entity.id
_entity.type
_entity.pdbx_description
1 polymer ?
#
loop_
_entity_poly.entity_id
_entity_poly.type
_entity_poly.pdbx_seq_one_letter_code
_entity_poly.pdbx_strand_id
1 'polypeptide(L)'
;MKISMIDKTIFKGLYNSKDNLPKKENTLDDKTSSLLRELKNDSKEEEKDKKTYEMSDEEIAKNSYTKKLVGVKSLSKKLLEEIERQNKLREIELKKLKAQSVYKKIASGSVVSEEDMRLMKKYYPNMLLKAKDIDKQRKDVELLVQNSRTKKEAQKIVDMSSKEIFEVDKDKLVSLREKLRIMIEFKEDID
;
A
#
# COMPACT_ATOMS: atom_id res chain seq x y z
N MET A 1 -28.70 -40.76 27.02
CA MET A 1 -27.31 -40.25 27.04
C MET A 1 -26.56 -40.82 25.83
N LYS A 2 -25.62 -40.05 25.27
CA LYS A 2 -24.80 -40.27 24.05
C LYS A 2 -25.35 -39.62 22.78
N ILE A 3 -25.21 -38.28 22.73
CA ILE A 3 -24.97 -37.62 21.45
C ILE A 3 -23.55 -38.00 21.02
N SER A 4 -23.53 -38.57 19.83
CA SER A 4 -22.41 -39.04 19.03
C SER A 4 -21.22 -38.08 19.01
N MET A 5 -20.03 -38.68 18.93
CA MET A 5 -18.74 -38.03 18.74
C MET A 5 -18.78 -37.08 17.54
N ILE A 6 -19.00 -35.79 17.81
CA ILE A 6 -18.60 -34.75 16.87
C ILE A 6 -17.08 -34.82 16.78
N ASP A 7 -16.64 -35.13 15.58
CA ASP A 7 -15.26 -35.21 15.09
C ASP A 7 -14.33 -34.18 15.74
N LYS A 8 -13.44 -34.66 16.64
CA LYS A 8 -12.36 -33.87 17.26
C LYS A 8 -11.32 -33.38 16.23
N THR A 9 -11.49 -33.70 14.95
CA THR A 9 -10.71 -33.22 13.81
C THR A 9 -11.08 -31.80 13.38
N ILE A 10 -12.33 -31.36 13.56
CA ILE A 10 -12.75 -30.01 13.13
C ILE A 10 -12.14 -28.92 14.03
N PHE A 11 -11.92 -29.20 15.31
CA PHE A 11 -11.32 -28.23 16.25
C PHE A 11 -9.79 -28.16 16.25
N LYS A 12 -9.09 -29.11 15.62
CA LYS A 12 -7.62 -29.06 15.46
C LYS A 12 -7.18 -28.23 14.24
N GLY A 13 -8.07 -27.98 13.28
CA GLY A 13 -7.78 -27.14 12.11
C GLY A 13 -7.78 -25.63 12.39
N LEU A 14 -8.37 -25.20 13.51
CA LEU A 14 -8.47 -23.77 13.87
C LEU A 14 -7.28 -23.23 14.67
N TYR A 15 -6.38 -24.10 15.16
CA TYR A 15 -5.23 -23.69 15.98
C TYR A 15 -3.85 -23.94 15.33
N ASN A 16 -3.80 -24.38 14.07
CA ASN A 16 -2.56 -24.64 13.32
C ASN A 16 -2.42 -23.77 12.05
N SER A 17 -2.76 -22.49 12.11
CA SER A 17 -2.51 -21.54 11.00
C SER A 17 -1.59 -20.38 11.37
N LYS A 18 -0.69 -20.56 12.35
CA LYS A 18 0.42 -19.60 12.55
C LYS A 18 1.42 -19.57 11.39
N ASP A 19 1.35 -20.53 10.47
CA ASP A 19 2.28 -20.65 9.34
C ASP A 19 1.77 -20.02 8.03
N ASN A 20 0.55 -19.46 7.98
CA ASN A 20 0.01 -18.79 6.79
C ASN A 20 -0.39 -17.32 7.02
N LEU A 21 0.06 -16.70 8.11
CA LEU A 21 0.18 -15.25 8.09
C LEU A 21 1.32 -14.92 7.13
N PRO A 22 1.14 -14.04 6.12
CA PRO A 22 2.28 -13.51 5.41
C PRO A 22 3.22 -13.00 6.49
N LYS A 23 4.44 -13.57 6.57
CA LYS A 23 5.48 -13.03 7.43
C LYS A 23 5.61 -11.57 7.00
N LYS A 24 4.95 -10.67 7.72
CA LYS A 24 5.27 -9.25 7.66
C LYS A 24 6.67 -9.20 8.20
N GLU A 25 7.64 -9.33 7.30
CA GLU A 25 8.90 -8.65 7.46
C GLU A 25 8.55 -7.18 7.60
N ASN A 26 8.24 -6.77 8.83
CA ASN A 26 8.45 -5.41 9.26
C ASN A 26 9.98 -5.27 9.29
N THR A 27 10.60 -5.15 8.12
CA THR A 27 11.94 -4.62 8.01
C THR A 27 11.85 -3.18 8.49
N LEU A 28 12.09 -3.01 9.79
CA LEU A 28 12.47 -1.72 10.33
C LEU A 28 13.65 -1.24 9.51
N ASP A 29 13.59 -0.01 9.02
CA ASP A 29 14.71 0.60 8.28
C ASP A 29 16.01 0.43 9.08
N ASP A 30 17.14 0.26 8.37
CA ASP A 30 18.44 -0.03 8.98
C ASP A 30 18.80 0.94 10.12
N LYS A 31 18.34 2.20 10.05
CA LYS A 31 18.52 3.22 11.11
C LYS A 31 17.66 2.96 12.34
N THR A 32 16.37 2.64 12.21
CA THR A 32 15.54 2.28 13.38
C THR A 32 16.00 0.97 14.00
N SER A 33 16.43 0.02 13.17
CA SER A 33 17.04 -1.22 13.61
C SER A 33 18.36 -0.99 14.37
N SER A 34 19.20 -0.05 13.92
CA SER A 34 20.46 0.34 14.60
C SER A 34 20.19 0.98 15.95
N LEU A 35 19.29 1.97 16.02
CA LEU A 35 18.96 2.67 17.27
C LEU A 35 18.34 1.72 18.32
N LEU A 36 17.51 0.77 17.90
CA LEU A 36 16.97 -0.26 18.80
C LEU A 36 18.05 -1.23 19.28
N ARG A 37 19.10 -1.47 18.49
CA ARG A 37 20.26 -2.29 18.88
C ARG A 37 21.14 -1.52 19.87
N GLU A 38 21.40 -0.24 19.63
CA GLU A 38 22.13 0.65 20.54
C GLU A 38 21.42 0.77 21.89
N LEU A 39 20.10 0.98 21.91
CA LEU A 39 19.31 0.99 23.17
C LEU A 39 19.39 -0.34 23.94
N LYS A 40 19.54 -1.48 23.24
CA LYS A 40 19.71 -2.79 23.87
C LYS A 40 21.14 -3.04 24.36
N ASN A 41 22.12 -2.44 23.70
CA ASN A 41 23.56 -2.61 24.00
C ASN A 41 24.05 -1.63 25.07
N ASP A 42 23.50 -0.41 25.14
CA ASP A 42 23.73 0.55 26.24
C ASP A 42 23.29 -0.03 27.61
N SER A 43 22.41 -1.03 27.60
CA SER A 43 22.03 -1.80 28.78
C SER A 43 23.04 -2.89 29.18
N LYS A 44 24.10 -3.14 28.38
CA LYS A 44 25.04 -4.25 28.56
C LYS A 44 26.53 -3.88 28.55
N GLU A 45 26.92 -2.63 28.31
CA GLU A 45 28.33 -2.23 28.43
C GLU A 45 28.74 -1.98 29.89
N GLU A 46 29.46 -2.97 30.41
CA GLU A 46 30.44 -2.88 31.49
C GLU A 46 31.87 -2.86 30.92
N GLU A 47 32.74 -2.16 31.65
CA GLU A 47 34.21 -2.20 31.61
C GLU A 47 34.94 -1.69 30.36
N LYS A 48 35.46 -0.46 30.46
CA LYS A 48 36.89 -0.17 30.69
C LYS A 48 37.13 1.33 30.63
N ASP A 49 37.39 1.94 31.78
CA ASP A 49 38.30 3.08 31.91
C ASP A 49 38.46 3.43 33.41
N LYS A 50 39.50 2.86 34.04
CA LYS A 50 39.94 3.30 35.38
C LYS A 50 40.96 4.42 35.19
N LYS A 51 40.49 5.68 35.22
CA LYS A 51 41.32 6.82 35.64
C LYS A 51 40.92 7.20 37.05
N THR A 52 41.86 7.01 37.98
CA THR A 52 41.79 7.32 39.41
C THR A 52 41.62 8.82 39.62
N TYR A 53 40.43 9.20 40.09
CA TYR A 53 40.20 10.34 40.97
C TYR A 53 39.46 9.78 42.19
N GLU A 54 39.86 10.20 43.39
CA GLU A 54 39.21 9.82 44.66
C GLU A 54 37.78 10.36 44.69
N MET A 55 36.86 9.56 44.16
CA MET A 55 35.42 9.68 44.37
C MET A 55 35.01 8.41 45.12
N SER A 56 34.10 8.54 46.09
CA SER A 56 33.57 7.33 46.76
C SER A 56 32.88 6.43 45.74
N ASP A 57 32.89 5.12 45.96
CA ASP A 57 32.25 4.14 45.05
C ASP A 57 30.76 4.48 44.80
N GLU A 58 30.09 5.10 45.78
CA GLU A 58 28.71 5.60 45.66
C GLU A 58 28.56 6.81 44.72
N GLU A 59 29.52 7.73 44.71
CA GLU A 59 29.53 8.89 43.81
C GLU A 59 29.89 8.49 42.38
N ILE A 60 30.79 7.51 42.21
CA ILE A 60 31.12 6.93 40.90
C ILE A 60 29.89 6.22 40.31
N ALA A 61 29.17 5.44 41.12
CA ALA A 61 27.94 4.76 40.71
C ALA A 61 26.81 5.74 40.34
N LYS A 62 26.61 6.80 41.14
CA LYS A 62 25.63 7.87 40.84
C LYS A 62 25.98 8.64 39.55
N ASN A 63 27.25 8.96 39.32
CA ASN A 63 27.71 9.64 38.10
C ASN A 63 27.64 8.74 36.84
N SER A 64 27.92 7.45 36.99
CA SER A 64 27.77 6.46 35.91
C SER A 64 26.30 6.26 35.55
N TYR A 65 25.43 6.09 36.55
CA TYR A 65 24.00 5.91 36.36
C TYR A 65 23.35 7.13 35.71
N THR A 66 23.69 8.35 36.14
CA THR A 66 23.15 9.58 35.54
C THR A 66 23.58 9.77 34.08
N LYS A 67 24.85 9.47 33.73
CA LYS A 67 25.31 9.49 32.32
C LYS A 67 24.59 8.44 31.46
N LYS A 68 24.44 7.21 31.94
CA LYS A 68 23.67 6.16 31.25
C LYS A 68 22.20 6.58 31.05
N LEU A 69 21.58 7.18 32.07
CA LEU A 69 20.20 7.65 31.99
C LEU A 69 20.01 8.80 30.98
N VAL A 70 20.99 9.70 30.86
CA VAL A 70 21.00 10.77 29.86
C VAL A 70 21.20 10.22 28.44
N GLY A 71 22.09 9.24 28.26
CA GLY A 71 22.30 8.53 26.99
C GLY A 71 21.04 7.82 26.50
N VAL A 72 20.41 7.02 27.37
CA VAL A 72 19.14 6.32 27.08
C VAL A 72 18.02 7.30 26.74
N LYS A 73 17.91 8.43 27.46
CA LYS A 73 16.93 9.49 27.14
C LYS A 73 17.17 10.13 25.77
N SER A 74 18.43 10.37 25.40
CA SER A 74 18.79 10.94 24.08
C SER A 74 18.47 9.99 22.93
N LEU A 75 18.84 8.71 23.06
CA LEU A 75 18.53 7.68 22.07
C LEU A 75 17.02 7.43 21.96
N SER A 76 16.30 7.43 23.08
CA SER A 76 14.83 7.30 23.09
C SER A 76 14.17 8.46 22.35
N LYS A 77 14.66 9.70 22.54
CA LYS A 77 14.18 10.88 21.81
C LYS A 77 14.44 10.74 20.30
N LYS A 78 15.64 10.37 19.90
CA LYS A 78 15.99 10.15 18.48
C LYS A 78 15.14 9.04 17.84
N LEU A 79 14.86 7.96 18.58
CA LEU A 79 14.00 6.89 18.10
C LEU A 79 12.55 7.37 17.90
N LEU A 80 12.01 8.17 18.81
CA LEU A 80 10.66 8.74 18.67
C LEU A 80 10.56 9.68 17.46
N GLU A 81 11.55 10.56 17.27
CA GLU A 81 11.61 11.47 16.13
C GLU A 81 11.68 10.70 14.80
N GLU A 82 12.45 9.60 14.75
CA GLU A 82 12.56 8.76 13.57
C GLU A 82 11.26 7.98 13.28
N ILE A 83 10.59 7.45 14.31
CA ILE A 83 9.27 6.82 14.17
C ILE A 83 8.25 7.83 13.62
N GLU A 84 8.25 9.06 14.12
CA GLU A 84 7.35 10.12 13.64
C GLU A 84 7.63 10.45 12.17
N ARG A 85 8.91 10.56 11.78
CA ARG A 85 9.34 10.79 10.40
C ARG A 85 8.87 9.67 9.47
N GLN A 86 9.06 8.41 9.87
CA GLN A 86 8.60 7.26 9.09
C GLN A 86 7.08 7.22 8.95
N ASN A 87 6.34 7.54 10.01
CA ASN A 87 4.88 7.61 9.96
C ASN A 87 4.38 8.67 8.97
N LYS A 88 5.02 9.85 8.95
CA LYS A 88 4.71 10.92 7.97
C LYS A 88 4.94 10.45 6.53
N LEU A 89 6.05 9.76 6.27
CA LEU A 89 6.35 9.21 4.94
C LEU A 89 5.33 8.15 4.51
N ARG A 90 4.99 7.23 5.42
CA ARG A 90 3.98 6.20 5.18
C ARG A 90 2.62 6.80 4.89
N GLU A 91 2.23 7.87 5.58
CA GLU A 91 0.96 8.56 5.33
C GLU A 91 0.92 9.18 3.93
N ILE A 92 2.02 9.78 3.47
CA ILE A 92 2.14 10.34 2.11
C ILE A 92 2.01 9.22 1.07
N GLU A 93 2.70 8.10 1.28
CA GLU A 93 2.65 6.96 0.37
C GLU A 93 1.25 6.34 0.29
N LEU A 94 0.58 6.18 1.43
CA LEU A 94 -0.81 5.71 1.47
C LEU A 94 -1.75 6.66 0.72
N LYS A 95 -1.58 7.98 0.86
CA LYS A 95 -2.36 8.97 0.09
C LYS A 95 -2.12 8.82 -1.42
N LYS A 96 -0.87 8.59 -1.83
CA LYS A 96 -0.52 8.37 -3.24
C LYS A 96 -1.13 7.09 -3.79
N LEU A 97 -1.05 5.98 -3.06
CA LEU A 97 -1.66 4.69 -3.44
C LEU A 97 -3.18 4.81 -3.53
N LYS A 98 -3.81 5.51 -2.58
CA LYS A 98 -5.24 5.79 -2.63
C LYS A 98 -5.61 6.60 -3.86
N ALA A 99 -4.86 7.65 -4.18
CA ALA A 99 -5.08 8.46 -5.38
C ALA A 99 -4.93 7.66 -6.68
N GLN A 100 -3.95 6.76 -6.75
CA GLN A 100 -3.79 5.83 -7.89
C GLN A 100 -4.98 4.87 -8.03
N SER A 101 -5.50 4.35 -6.92
CA SER A 101 -6.70 3.51 -6.92
C SER A 101 -7.92 4.28 -7.45
N VAL A 102 -8.12 5.52 -6.98
CA VAL A 102 -9.21 6.39 -7.44
C VAL A 102 -9.05 6.73 -8.93
N TYR A 103 -7.84 7.07 -9.37
CA TYR A 103 -7.52 7.29 -10.78
C TYR A 103 -7.98 6.12 -11.66
N LYS A 104 -7.61 4.88 -11.29
CA LYS A 104 -8.02 3.68 -12.03
C LYS A 104 -9.54 3.50 -12.06
N LYS A 105 -10.23 3.78 -10.94
CA LYS A 105 -11.70 3.71 -10.89
C LYS A 105 -12.34 4.69 -11.86
N ILE A 106 -11.93 5.96 -11.85
CA ILE A 106 -12.47 6.99 -12.75
C ILE A 106 -12.21 6.61 -14.21
N ALA A 107 -10.96 6.32 -14.55
CA ALA A 107 -10.54 6.04 -15.93
C ALA A 107 -11.21 4.77 -16.50
N SER A 108 -11.57 3.80 -15.65
CA SER A 108 -12.34 2.61 -16.03
C SER A 108 -13.85 2.77 -15.92
N GLY A 109 -14.36 3.99 -15.70
CA GLY A 109 -15.80 4.27 -15.60
C GLY A 109 -16.49 3.73 -14.35
N SER A 110 -15.73 3.36 -13.31
CA SER A 110 -16.28 2.86 -12.05
C SER A 110 -16.74 4.01 -11.15
N VAL A 111 -17.74 3.74 -10.31
CA VAL A 111 -18.26 4.73 -9.35
C VAL A 111 -17.20 5.06 -8.30
N VAL A 112 -17.08 6.36 -8.01
CA VAL A 112 -16.15 6.91 -7.02
C VAL A 112 -16.94 7.77 -6.03
N SER A 113 -16.55 7.72 -4.76
CA SER A 113 -17.18 8.52 -3.71
C SER A 113 -16.91 10.02 -3.91
N GLU A 114 -17.83 10.87 -3.45
CA GLU A 114 -17.64 12.33 -3.50
C GLU A 114 -16.42 12.78 -2.71
N GLU A 115 -16.15 12.12 -1.57
CA GLU A 115 -14.98 12.39 -0.72
C GLU A 115 -13.68 12.09 -1.47
N ASP A 116 -13.57 10.94 -2.13
CA ASP A 116 -12.40 10.60 -2.94
C ASP A 116 -12.23 11.58 -4.11
N MET A 117 -13.32 12.02 -4.72
CA MET A 117 -13.30 13.03 -5.77
C MET A 117 -12.80 14.38 -5.25
N ARG A 118 -13.23 14.79 -4.05
CA ARG A 118 -12.80 16.02 -3.38
C ARG A 118 -11.30 15.96 -3.04
N LEU A 119 -10.83 14.84 -2.53
CA LEU A 119 -9.41 14.61 -2.25
C LEU A 119 -8.55 14.66 -3.51
N MET A 120 -9.01 14.02 -4.60
CA MET A 120 -8.33 14.08 -5.90
C MET A 120 -8.23 15.50 -6.43
N LYS A 121 -9.33 16.28 -6.37
CA LYS A 121 -9.31 17.69 -6.78
C LYS A 121 -8.33 18.52 -5.97
N LYS A 122 -8.28 18.31 -4.65
CA LYS A 122 -7.45 19.10 -3.73
C LYS A 122 -5.96 18.78 -3.85
N TYR A 123 -5.61 17.50 -3.95
CA TYR A 123 -4.22 17.06 -3.80
C TYR A 123 -3.60 16.50 -5.10
N TYR A 124 -4.41 16.04 -6.06
CA TYR A 124 -3.93 15.39 -7.28
C TYR A 124 -4.70 15.85 -8.55
N PRO A 125 -4.80 17.16 -8.83
CA PRO A 125 -5.63 17.68 -9.92
C PRO A 125 -5.22 17.18 -11.31
N ASN A 126 -3.91 17.06 -11.57
CA ASN A 126 -3.42 16.57 -12.87
C ASN A 126 -3.75 15.09 -13.10
N MET A 127 -3.67 14.25 -12.06
CA MET A 127 -4.10 12.85 -12.16
C MET A 127 -5.61 12.76 -12.40
N LEU A 128 -6.39 13.62 -11.77
CA LEU A 128 -7.84 13.66 -11.97
C LEU A 128 -8.21 14.05 -13.40
N LEU A 129 -7.57 15.08 -13.97
CA LEU A 129 -7.77 15.49 -15.35
C LEU A 129 -7.49 14.33 -16.30
N LYS A 130 -6.31 13.72 -16.17
CA LYS A 130 -5.92 12.56 -16.98
C LYS A 130 -6.91 11.40 -16.86
N ALA A 131 -7.42 11.11 -15.66
CA ALA A 131 -8.40 10.05 -15.46
C ALA A 131 -9.71 10.31 -16.21
N LYS A 132 -10.17 11.57 -16.21
CA LYS A 132 -11.38 11.99 -16.92
C LYS A 132 -11.20 11.95 -18.43
N ASP A 133 -10.03 12.35 -18.93
CA ASP A 133 -9.72 12.29 -20.35
C ASP A 133 -9.77 10.84 -20.86
N ILE A 134 -9.20 9.90 -20.09
CA ILE A 134 -9.26 8.47 -20.41
C ILE A 134 -10.70 7.94 -20.36
N ASP A 135 -11.49 8.28 -19.33
CA ASP A 135 -12.90 7.86 -19.26
C ASP A 135 -13.72 8.41 -20.44
N LYS A 136 -13.45 9.64 -20.87
CA LYS A 136 -14.07 10.23 -22.05
C LYS A 136 -13.69 9.46 -23.32
N GLN A 137 -12.40 9.25 -23.57
CA GLN A 137 -11.93 8.48 -24.73
C GLN A 137 -12.53 7.06 -24.75
N ARG A 138 -12.58 6.40 -23.59
CA ARG A 138 -13.20 5.09 -23.43
C ARG A 138 -14.67 5.10 -23.86
N LYS A 139 -15.45 6.07 -23.40
CA LYS A 139 -16.87 6.23 -23.76
C LYS A 139 -17.05 6.52 -25.25
N ASP A 140 -16.20 7.38 -25.81
CA ASP A 140 -16.24 7.71 -27.24
C ASP A 140 -15.97 6.45 -28.10
N VAL A 141 -14.97 5.64 -27.73
CA VAL A 141 -14.68 4.37 -28.40
C VAL A 141 -15.83 3.38 -28.26
N GLU A 142 -16.40 3.23 -27.06
CA GLU A 142 -17.55 2.36 -26.83
C GLU A 142 -18.75 2.75 -27.70
N LEU A 143 -19.03 4.06 -27.80
CA LEU A 143 -20.11 4.59 -28.64
C LEU A 143 -19.84 4.39 -30.13
N LEU A 144 -18.61 4.62 -30.59
CA LEU A 144 -18.22 4.39 -31.99
C LEU A 144 -18.34 2.91 -32.37
N VAL A 145 -17.89 2.01 -31.49
CA VAL A 145 -18.04 0.55 -31.68
C VAL A 145 -19.52 0.16 -31.66
N GLN A 146 -20.36 0.78 -30.83
CA GLN A 146 -21.80 0.54 -30.83
C GLN A 146 -22.46 1.00 -32.14
N ASN A 147 -22.05 2.14 -32.69
CA ASN A 147 -22.66 2.75 -33.87
C ASN A 147 -22.08 2.30 -35.21
N SER A 148 -21.01 1.50 -35.23
CA SER A 148 -20.48 0.96 -36.49
C SER A 148 -21.51 0.08 -37.22
N ARG A 149 -21.42 -0.05 -38.54
CA ARG A 149 -22.37 -0.86 -39.33
C ARG A 149 -21.94 -2.32 -39.47
N THR A 150 -20.63 -2.56 -39.46
CA THR A 150 -20.06 -3.90 -39.65
C THR A 150 -19.09 -4.26 -38.53
N LYS A 151 -18.81 -5.56 -38.41
CA LYS A 151 -17.74 -6.09 -37.52
C LYS A 151 -16.38 -5.50 -37.88
N LYS A 152 -16.10 -5.36 -39.18
CA LYS A 152 -14.82 -4.85 -39.69
C LYS A 152 -14.59 -3.39 -39.31
N GLU A 153 -15.62 -2.56 -39.39
CA GLU A 153 -15.56 -1.17 -38.91
C GLU A 153 -15.35 -1.09 -37.41
N ALA A 154 -16.08 -1.89 -36.65
CA ALA A 154 -15.98 -1.96 -35.20
C ALA A 154 -14.55 -2.34 -34.75
N GLN A 155 -13.97 -3.36 -35.39
CA GLN A 155 -12.60 -3.80 -35.12
C GLN A 155 -11.58 -2.71 -35.46
N LYS A 156 -11.74 -2.01 -36.59
CA LYS A 156 -10.86 -0.90 -36.97
C LYS A 156 -10.87 0.24 -35.95
N ILE A 157 -12.03 0.54 -35.36
CA ILE A 157 -12.14 1.55 -34.29
C ILE A 157 -11.30 1.12 -33.07
N VAL A 158 -11.43 -0.13 -32.64
CA VAL A 158 -10.64 -0.68 -31.52
C VAL A 158 -9.14 -0.63 -31.83
N ASP A 159 -8.73 -1.02 -33.04
CA ASP A 159 -7.33 -1.06 -33.44
C ASP A 159 -6.67 0.32 -33.53
N MET A 160 -7.44 1.37 -33.89
CA MET A 160 -6.96 2.76 -33.94
C MET A 160 -7.05 3.48 -32.58
N SER A 161 -7.65 2.85 -31.57
CA SER A 161 -7.83 3.46 -30.25
C SER A 161 -6.53 3.46 -29.44
N SER A 162 -6.39 4.44 -28.53
CA SER A 162 -5.22 4.53 -27.65
C SER A 162 -5.09 3.28 -26.77
N LYS A 163 -3.89 2.70 -26.70
CA LYS A 163 -3.62 1.56 -25.80
C LYS A 163 -3.91 1.86 -24.34
N GLU A 164 -3.74 3.12 -23.95
CA GLU A 164 -3.91 3.58 -22.57
C GLU A 164 -5.31 3.29 -22.02
N ILE A 165 -6.36 3.39 -22.85
CA ILE A 165 -7.74 3.12 -22.41
C ILE A 165 -7.98 1.63 -22.08
N PHE A 166 -7.17 0.72 -22.65
CA PHE A 166 -7.26 -0.73 -22.42
C PHE A 166 -6.35 -1.22 -21.30
N GLU A 167 -5.35 -0.44 -20.91
CA GLU A 167 -4.39 -0.81 -19.86
C GLU A 167 -4.91 -0.51 -18.45
N VAL A 168 -5.83 0.45 -18.31
CA VAL A 168 -6.35 0.91 -17.02
C VAL A 168 -7.06 -0.20 -16.25
N ASP A 169 -7.74 -1.11 -16.95
CA ASP A 169 -8.58 -2.15 -16.38
C ASP A 169 -8.21 -3.57 -16.85
N LYS A 170 -6.98 -3.75 -17.37
CA LYS A 170 -6.49 -5.03 -17.89
C LYS A 170 -6.62 -6.21 -16.92
N ASP A 171 -6.56 -5.93 -15.62
CA ASP A 171 -6.61 -6.93 -14.54
C ASP A 171 -8.05 -7.22 -14.08
N LYS A 172 -9.07 -6.54 -14.63
CA LYS A 172 -10.48 -6.78 -14.28
C LYS A 172 -11.02 -8.00 -15.03
N LEU A 173 -11.94 -8.71 -14.37
CA LEU A 173 -12.67 -9.84 -14.95
C LEU A 173 -13.39 -9.47 -16.26
N VAL A 174 -13.99 -8.27 -16.32
CA VAL A 174 -14.57 -7.69 -17.52
C VAL A 174 -13.89 -6.35 -17.77
N SER A 175 -12.86 -6.38 -18.63
CA SER A 175 -12.18 -5.18 -19.11
C SER A 175 -12.95 -4.54 -20.26
N LEU A 176 -12.66 -3.26 -20.56
CA LEU A 176 -13.14 -2.60 -21.76
C LEU A 176 -12.86 -3.44 -23.01
N ARG A 177 -11.67 -4.03 -23.10
CA ARG A 177 -11.28 -4.84 -24.26
C ARG A 177 -12.20 -6.04 -24.44
N GLU A 178 -12.51 -6.75 -23.36
CA GLU A 178 -13.41 -7.89 -23.40
C GLU A 178 -14.85 -7.45 -23.73
N LYS A 179 -15.28 -6.33 -23.16
CA LYS A 179 -16.59 -5.74 -23.46
C LYS A 179 -16.74 -5.41 -24.95
N LEU A 180 -15.75 -4.73 -25.54
CA LEU A 180 -15.78 -4.38 -26.96
C LEU A 180 -15.69 -5.62 -27.84
N ARG A 181 -14.88 -6.62 -27.46
CA ARG A 181 -14.81 -7.90 -28.18
C ARG A 181 -16.20 -8.56 -28.26
N ILE A 182 -16.90 -8.67 -27.14
CA ILE A 182 -18.26 -9.21 -27.10
C ILE A 182 -19.19 -8.38 -27.99
N MET A 183 -19.16 -7.04 -27.90
CA MET A 183 -19.98 -6.18 -28.76
C MET A 183 -19.74 -6.41 -30.26
N ILE A 184 -18.49 -6.66 -30.66
CA ILE A 184 -18.12 -6.95 -32.05
C ILE A 184 -18.61 -8.35 -32.46
N GLU A 185 -18.44 -9.35 -31.61
CA GLU A 185 -18.84 -10.74 -31.89
C GLU A 185 -20.35 -10.84 -32.18
N PHE A 186 -21.17 -10.11 -31.41
CA PHE A 186 -22.63 -10.08 -31.55
C PHE A 186 -23.16 -9.07 -32.58
N LYS A 187 -22.29 -8.36 -33.29
CA LYS A 187 -22.72 -7.39 -34.29
C LYS A 187 -23.15 -8.10 -35.58
N GLU A 188 -24.36 -7.85 -36.05
CA GLU A 188 -24.79 -8.32 -37.37
C GLU A 188 -24.33 -7.29 -38.43
N ASP A 189 -23.79 -7.77 -39.54
CA ASP A 189 -23.39 -6.89 -40.64
C ASP A 189 -24.67 -6.37 -41.32
N ILE A 190 -24.86 -5.06 -41.29
CA ILE A 190 -25.99 -4.38 -41.93
C ILE A 190 -25.50 -3.89 -43.30
N ASP A 191 -25.98 -4.53 -44.37
CA ASP A 191 -25.76 -4.17 -45.77
C ASP A 191 -26.44 -2.84 -46.15
#